data_AF-A0A258SLQ1-F1
#
_entry.id   AF-A0A258SLQ1-F1
#
_cell.length_a   1.000
_cell.length_b   1.000
_cell.length_c   1.000
_cell.angle_alpha   90.00
_cell.angle_beta   90.00
_cell.angle_gamma   90.00
#
_symmetry.space_group_name_H-M   'P 1'
#
loop_
_entity.id
_entity.type
_entity.pdbx_description
1 polymer ?
#
loop_
_entity_poly.entity_id
_entity_poly.type
_entity_poly.pdbx_seq_one_letter_code
_entity_poly.pdbx_strand_id
1 'polypeptide(L)'
;VWRSNLLGSSGKGHEYFLKYLLGTQNAVLGPDLGELGEAKPKEVVWHDKGAEGKLDLLVTLDFRMSTTCLYSDIVLPSSTWYEKDDLNTSDMHPFIHPLSEAVQPLWESKSDWDIYKTIAKKFSEIAAVHLGTQKDLVLTPLMHDTPSELGQSFGVRDWKKGEVDAIPGKTMPTMTVVTRDYGDTYKKFTALGPLMTKIGNGGKGIAWNTEDEVKQLAELNYTVTEEGVAKGLPNINSAIDACEVILMLAPETNGQVAVKAWKALSKITGRDHTHLAIPREDDKIRFRDIQVQPRKIISSPTWSGLESEHVSYNAGYTNVHELIPWRTLTGRQQFYQDHPWMLDFGEGLCVYKPPVDTKTIAPMLGKTPNGNHELVLNWITPHQKWGIHSTYTDNLRMLTL
;
A
#
# COMPACT_ATOMS: atom_id res chain seq x y z
N VAL A 1 -11.85 3.21 -7.30
CA VAL A 1 -11.65 3.38 -5.84
C VAL A 1 -12.34 2.24 -5.13
N TRP A 2 -11.68 1.53 -4.22
CA TRP A 2 -12.31 0.45 -3.44
C TRP A 2 -11.73 0.46 -2.03
N ARG A 3 -12.50 0.01 -1.04
CA ARG A 3 -12.12 0.02 0.39
C ARG A 3 -11.67 1.41 0.88
N SER A 4 -12.20 2.46 0.27
CA SER A 4 -11.80 3.84 0.51
C SER A 4 -12.96 4.79 0.16
N ASN A 5 -13.13 5.83 0.98
CA ASN A 5 -13.99 6.96 0.66
C ASN A 5 -13.11 8.20 0.43
N LEU A 6 -12.36 8.21 -0.68
CA LEU A 6 -11.39 9.26 -1.03
C LEU A 6 -12.04 10.65 -1.00
N LEU A 7 -13.18 10.81 -1.68
CA LEU A 7 -13.84 12.10 -1.83
C LEU A 7 -14.64 12.53 -0.60
N GLY A 8 -14.92 11.64 0.34
CA GLY A 8 -15.67 11.96 1.56
C GLY A 8 -14.90 11.78 2.86
N SER A 9 -13.59 11.54 2.81
CA SER A 9 -12.80 11.28 4.02
C SER A 9 -11.34 11.68 3.90
N SER A 10 -10.56 11.01 3.04
CA SER A 10 -9.10 11.16 3.04
C SER A 10 -8.57 12.23 2.10
N GLY A 11 -9.37 12.68 1.11
CA GLY A 11 -9.00 13.69 0.13
C GLY A 11 -8.90 15.09 0.74
N LYS A 12 -7.67 15.56 0.98
CA LYS A 12 -7.41 16.95 1.39
C LYS A 12 -7.57 17.86 0.18
N GLY A 13 -8.24 18.99 0.39
CA GLY A 13 -8.61 19.88 -0.71
C GLY A 13 -9.74 19.30 -1.57
N HIS A 14 -10.84 18.85 -0.93
CA HIS A 14 -12.01 18.25 -1.59
C HIS A 14 -12.45 19.03 -2.85
N GLU A 15 -12.62 20.34 -2.74
CA GLU A 15 -13.05 21.20 -3.86
C GLU A 15 -12.08 21.19 -5.04
N TYR A 16 -10.78 20.99 -4.79
CA TYR A 16 -9.78 20.84 -5.86
C TYR A 16 -9.91 19.49 -6.58
N PHE A 17 -10.31 18.42 -5.89
CA PHE A 17 -10.62 17.14 -6.54
C PHE A 17 -11.86 17.30 -7.44
N LEU A 18 -12.92 17.93 -6.93
CA LEU A 18 -14.14 18.19 -7.69
C LEU A 18 -13.85 19.01 -8.95
N LYS A 19 -13.09 20.11 -8.82
CA LYS A 19 -12.70 20.96 -9.95
C LYS A 19 -11.81 20.23 -10.95
N TYR A 20 -10.63 19.78 -10.51
CA TYR A 20 -9.58 19.38 -11.43
C TYR A 20 -9.61 17.91 -11.84
N LEU A 21 -10.11 17.01 -11.00
CA LEU A 21 -10.21 15.59 -11.34
C LEU A 21 -11.57 15.26 -11.94
N LEU A 22 -12.66 15.74 -11.34
CA LEU A 22 -14.02 15.38 -11.75
C LEU A 22 -14.64 16.37 -12.74
N GLY A 23 -14.23 17.64 -12.73
CA GLY A 23 -14.79 18.67 -13.60
C GLY A 23 -16.23 19.05 -13.21
N THR A 24 -16.58 18.91 -11.94
CA THR A 24 -17.92 19.22 -11.42
C THR A 24 -18.00 20.63 -10.85
N GLN A 25 -19.21 21.04 -10.44
CA GLN A 25 -19.35 22.17 -9.53
C GLN A 25 -18.45 21.97 -8.30
N ASN A 26 -17.86 23.07 -7.85
CA ASN A 26 -16.90 23.12 -6.76
C ASN A 26 -16.98 24.50 -6.07
N ALA A 27 -16.36 24.59 -4.90
CA ALA A 27 -16.30 25.79 -4.07
C ALA A 27 -14.85 26.20 -3.77
N VAL A 28 -13.96 26.15 -4.76
CA VAL A 28 -12.63 26.78 -4.63
C VAL A 28 -12.81 28.29 -4.64
N LEU A 29 -12.59 28.94 -3.49
CA LEU A 29 -12.89 30.37 -3.28
C LEU A 29 -11.73 31.32 -3.61
N GLY A 30 -10.49 30.82 -3.49
CA GLY A 30 -9.28 31.61 -3.68
C GLY A 30 -8.83 31.63 -5.14
N PRO A 31 -8.18 32.72 -5.59
CA PRO A 31 -7.53 32.75 -6.88
C PRO A 31 -6.34 31.80 -6.95
N ASP A 32 -5.93 31.43 -8.15
CA ASP A 32 -4.66 30.71 -8.36
C ASP A 32 -3.44 31.64 -8.46
N LEU A 33 -2.24 31.07 -8.57
CA LEU A 33 -0.99 31.84 -8.65
C LEU A 33 -0.95 32.82 -9.84
N GLY A 34 -1.57 32.47 -10.96
CA GLY A 34 -1.60 33.30 -12.16
C GLY A 34 -2.48 34.53 -11.95
N GLU A 35 -3.65 34.35 -11.34
CA GLU A 35 -4.57 35.42 -10.98
C GLU A 35 -4.00 36.35 -9.90
N LEU A 36 -3.21 35.79 -8.96
CA LEU A 36 -2.49 36.56 -7.96
C LEU A 36 -1.26 37.31 -8.51
N GLY A 37 -0.83 37.00 -9.74
CA GLY A 37 0.43 37.52 -10.29
C GLY A 37 1.66 37.04 -9.52
N GLU A 38 1.57 35.89 -8.85
CA GLU A 38 2.66 35.32 -8.06
C GLU A 38 3.68 34.57 -8.92
N ALA A 39 4.81 34.21 -8.31
CA ALA A 39 5.88 33.51 -8.98
C ALA A 39 5.41 32.12 -9.47
N LYS A 40 5.48 31.92 -10.79
CA LYS A 40 5.18 30.65 -11.45
C LYS A 40 6.32 29.62 -11.21
N PRO A 41 6.01 28.31 -11.22
CA PRO A 41 7.03 27.27 -11.07
C PRO A 41 8.03 27.29 -12.24
N LYS A 42 9.28 26.90 -11.96
CA LYS A 42 10.35 26.83 -12.97
C LYS A 42 10.49 25.45 -13.64
N GLU A 43 10.07 24.39 -12.94
CA GLU A 43 10.23 22.99 -13.39
C GLU A 43 8.93 22.38 -13.95
N VAL A 44 7.80 23.10 -13.85
CA VAL A 44 6.49 22.65 -14.32
C VAL A 44 5.93 23.70 -15.27
N VAL A 45 5.42 23.26 -16.42
CA VAL A 45 4.78 24.16 -17.38
C VAL A 45 3.52 24.75 -16.77
N TRP A 46 3.41 26.07 -16.77
CA TRP A 46 2.24 26.79 -16.31
C TRP A 46 1.24 27.00 -17.45
N HIS A 47 -0.04 26.76 -17.18
CA HIS A 47 -1.15 27.08 -18.05
C HIS A 47 -2.11 27.99 -17.30
N ASP A 48 -2.40 29.19 -17.82
CA ASP A 48 -3.29 30.16 -17.16
C ASP A 48 -4.72 29.61 -17.01
N LYS A 49 -5.12 28.68 -17.88
CA LYS A 49 -6.32 27.86 -17.68
C LYS A 49 -5.91 26.40 -17.46
N GLY A 50 -5.96 25.97 -16.20
CA GLY A 50 -5.70 24.58 -15.84
C GLY A 50 -6.70 23.60 -16.46
N ALA A 51 -6.25 22.38 -16.73
CA ALA A 51 -7.15 21.30 -17.15
C ALA A 51 -8.07 20.88 -15.99
N GLU A 52 -9.36 20.78 -16.26
CA GLU A 52 -10.41 20.33 -15.36
C GLU A 52 -11.01 19.01 -15.87
N GLY A 53 -11.65 18.22 -15.00
CA GLY A 53 -12.27 16.95 -15.40
C GLY A 53 -11.29 15.93 -15.98
N LYS A 54 -10.11 15.78 -15.36
CA LYS A 54 -9.04 14.91 -15.88
C LYS A 54 -9.35 13.41 -15.86
N LEU A 55 -10.28 12.96 -15.03
CA LEU A 55 -10.66 11.55 -14.95
C LEU A 55 -11.74 11.25 -15.99
N ASP A 56 -11.41 10.44 -16.99
CA ASP A 56 -12.38 9.96 -17.99
C ASP A 56 -13.37 8.94 -17.41
N LEU A 57 -12.98 8.24 -16.34
CA LEU A 57 -13.81 7.24 -15.68
C LEU A 57 -13.41 7.06 -14.22
N LEU A 58 -14.38 7.23 -13.31
CA LEU A 58 -14.28 6.93 -11.89
C LEU A 58 -15.20 5.76 -11.54
N VAL A 59 -14.60 4.58 -11.32
CA VAL A 59 -15.31 3.38 -10.84
C VAL A 59 -15.09 3.22 -9.34
N THR A 60 -16.16 3.01 -8.57
CA THR A 60 -16.07 2.77 -7.12
C THR A 60 -16.73 1.45 -6.70
N LEU A 61 -16.06 0.69 -5.82
CA LEU A 61 -16.59 -0.52 -5.21
C LEU A 61 -16.86 -0.23 -3.73
N ASP A 62 -18.10 -0.39 -3.30
CA ASP A 62 -18.52 -0.15 -1.92
C ASP A 62 -19.78 -0.98 -1.60
N PHE A 63 -19.99 -1.27 -0.31
CA PHE A 63 -21.22 -1.92 0.17
C PHE A 63 -22.28 -0.91 0.62
N ARG A 64 -21.93 0.38 0.66
CA ARG A 64 -22.85 1.49 0.95
C ARG A 64 -22.64 2.62 -0.07
N MET A 65 -23.65 3.46 -0.28
CA MET A 65 -23.54 4.63 -1.15
C MET A 65 -22.74 5.76 -0.47
N SER A 66 -21.42 5.60 -0.41
CA SER A 66 -20.52 6.60 0.17
C SER A 66 -20.45 7.88 -0.69
N THR A 67 -19.88 8.97 -0.15
CA THR A 67 -19.66 10.21 -0.90
C THR A 67 -18.87 9.97 -2.18
N THR A 68 -17.87 9.09 -2.15
CA THR A 68 -17.12 8.74 -3.36
C THR A 68 -18.00 8.05 -4.39
N CYS A 69 -18.89 7.14 -3.97
CA CYS A 69 -19.85 6.51 -4.88
C CYS A 69 -20.78 7.53 -5.53
N LEU A 70 -21.26 8.51 -4.76
CA LEU A 70 -22.18 9.55 -5.25
C LEU A 70 -21.56 10.40 -6.37
N TYR A 71 -20.24 10.56 -6.38
CA TYR A 71 -19.48 11.27 -7.39
C TYR A 71 -18.86 10.35 -8.47
N SER A 72 -19.09 9.04 -8.41
CA SER A 72 -18.51 8.07 -9.36
C SER A 72 -19.43 7.87 -10.57
N ASP A 73 -18.83 7.57 -11.72
CA ASP A 73 -19.56 7.22 -12.95
C ASP A 73 -20.17 5.81 -12.85
N ILE A 74 -19.42 4.89 -12.22
CA ILE A 74 -19.85 3.50 -12.02
C ILE A 74 -19.67 3.13 -10.56
N VAL A 75 -20.72 2.58 -9.96
CA VAL A 75 -20.69 1.98 -8.63
C VAL A 75 -20.92 0.48 -8.77
N LEU A 76 -19.99 -0.31 -8.23
CA LEU A 76 -20.06 -1.77 -8.21
C LEU A 76 -20.35 -2.25 -6.77
N PRO A 77 -21.40 -3.06 -6.55
CA PRO A 77 -21.75 -3.51 -5.20
C PRO A 77 -20.73 -4.52 -4.67
N SER A 78 -19.94 -4.11 -3.67
CA SER A 78 -19.00 -5.01 -2.99
C SER A 78 -19.68 -5.71 -1.82
N SER A 79 -19.30 -6.95 -1.55
CA SER A 79 -19.76 -7.70 -0.36
C SER A 79 -19.29 -7.01 0.93
N THR A 80 -20.14 -7.05 1.95
CA THR A 80 -19.76 -6.64 3.31
C THR A 80 -18.70 -7.58 3.87
N TRP A 81 -18.14 -7.25 5.03
CA TRP A 81 -17.13 -8.09 5.68
C TRP A 81 -17.68 -9.44 6.21
N TYR A 82 -19.00 -9.60 6.29
CA TYR A 82 -19.65 -10.84 6.74
C TYR A 82 -20.10 -11.76 5.59
N GLU A 83 -19.78 -11.38 4.35
CA GLU A 83 -20.23 -12.06 3.13
C GLU A 83 -19.03 -12.44 2.24
N LYS A 84 -17.81 -12.46 2.79
CA LYS A 84 -16.59 -12.83 2.06
C LYS A 84 -15.51 -13.36 2.98
N ASP A 85 -14.64 -14.17 2.38
CA ASP A 85 -13.41 -14.66 3.02
C ASP A 85 -12.24 -13.69 2.77
N ASP A 86 -11.48 -13.38 3.82
CA ASP A 86 -10.27 -12.55 3.76
C ASP A 86 -9.43 -12.75 5.04
N LEU A 87 -8.26 -12.11 5.15
CA LEU A 87 -7.41 -12.11 6.34
C LEU A 87 -7.35 -10.71 6.98
N ASN A 88 -7.17 -10.66 8.31
CA ASN A 88 -6.91 -9.43 9.05
C ASN A 88 -5.83 -9.62 10.10
N THR A 89 -5.00 -8.58 10.25
CA THR A 89 -3.94 -8.43 11.27
C THR A 89 -3.88 -6.97 11.68
N SER A 90 -3.25 -6.68 12.82
CA SER A 90 -3.09 -5.31 13.33
C SER A 90 -1.82 -5.19 14.18
N ASP A 91 -1.21 -4.00 14.23
CA ASP A 91 -0.10 -3.69 15.12
C ASP A 91 -0.45 -3.90 16.61
N MET A 92 -1.74 -3.86 16.96
CA MET A 92 -2.23 -3.88 18.34
C MET A 92 -2.08 -5.24 19.04
N HIS A 93 -1.98 -6.33 18.27
CA HIS A 93 -1.89 -7.69 18.81
C HIS A 93 -1.30 -8.67 17.78
N PRO A 94 -0.74 -9.81 18.20
CA PRO A 94 0.00 -10.69 17.30
C PRO A 94 -0.86 -11.76 16.62
N PHE A 95 -2.19 -11.59 16.59
CA PHE A 95 -3.10 -12.57 16.00
C PHE A 95 -3.42 -12.25 14.55
N ILE A 96 -3.36 -13.29 13.71
CA ILE A 96 -4.01 -13.33 12.40
C ILE A 96 -5.36 -14.06 12.53
N HIS A 97 -6.40 -13.47 11.95
CA HIS A 97 -7.75 -14.02 11.96
C HIS A 97 -8.48 -13.70 10.65
N PRO A 98 -9.52 -14.45 10.28
CA PRO A 98 -10.18 -14.27 9.01
C PRO A 98 -11.35 -13.28 9.10
N LEU A 99 -11.78 -12.80 7.93
CA LEU A 99 -13.19 -12.53 7.63
C LEU A 99 -13.76 -13.82 7.05
N SER A 100 -15.05 -14.07 7.25
CA SER A 100 -15.69 -15.29 6.72
C SER A 100 -17.09 -15.01 6.21
N GLU A 101 -17.44 -15.69 5.14
CA GLU A 101 -18.79 -15.68 4.58
C GLU A 101 -19.77 -16.35 5.54
N ALA A 102 -20.51 -15.54 6.32
CA ALA A 102 -21.59 -16.03 7.18
C ALA A 102 -22.84 -16.39 6.35
N VAL A 103 -23.06 -15.64 5.28
CA VAL A 103 -24.07 -15.87 4.24
C VAL A 103 -23.50 -15.45 2.89
N GLN A 104 -24.00 -16.04 1.81
CA GLN A 104 -23.64 -15.63 0.46
C GLN A 104 -23.88 -14.12 0.25
N PRO A 105 -23.01 -13.44 -0.53
CA PRO A 105 -23.21 -12.06 -0.91
C PRO A 105 -24.65 -11.74 -1.31
N LEU A 106 -25.29 -10.81 -0.61
CA LEU A 106 -26.68 -10.47 -0.89
C LEU A 106 -26.82 -9.73 -2.22
N TRP A 107 -27.96 -9.97 -2.87
CA TRP A 107 -28.31 -9.44 -4.20
C TRP A 107 -27.26 -9.78 -5.26
N GLU A 108 -26.75 -8.78 -5.96
CA GLU A 108 -25.71 -8.93 -6.98
C GLU A 108 -24.33 -8.52 -6.47
N SER A 109 -24.16 -8.36 -5.15
CA SER A 109 -22.87 -8.02 -4.57
C SER A 109 -21.86 -9.15 -4.76
N LYS A 110 -20.59 -8.78 -4.87
CA LYS A 110 -19.49 -9.73 -5.02
C LYS A 110 -18.30 -9.28 -4.17
N SER A 111 -17.47 -10.23 -3.76
CA SER A 111 -16.22 -9.89 -3.08
C SER A 111 -15.34 -9.03 -3.99
N ASP A 112 -14.50 -8.16 -3.41
CA ASP A 112 -13.57 -7.34 -4.19
C ASP A 112 -12.68 -8.22 -5.10
N TRP A 113 -12.29 -9.40 -4.58
CA TRP A 113 -11.55 -10.42 -5.32
C TRP A 113 -12.30 -10.87 -6.58
N ASP A 114 -13.58 -11.25 -6.46
CA ASP A 114 -14.36 -11.73 -7.59
C ASP A 114 -14.73 -10.62 -8.58
N ILE A 115 -14.92 -9.38 -8.10
CA ILE A 115 -15.12 -8.23 -8.98
C ILE A 115 -13.87 -8.02 -9.85
N TYR A 116 -12.68 -7.93 -9.23
CA TYR A 116 -11.44 -7.74 -10.00
C TYR A 116 -11.08 -8.93 -10.87
N LYS A 117 -11.33 -10.17 -10.42
CA LYS A 117 -11.18 -11.38 -11.24
C LYS A 117 -12.08 -11.33 -12.47
N THR A 118 -13.33 -10.88 -12.33
CA THR A 118 -14.28 -10.71 -13.43
C THR A 118 -13.82 -9.62 -14.40
N ILE A 119 -13.35 -8.47 -13.87
CA ILE A 119 -12.77 -7.40 -14.69
C ILE A 119 -11.55 -7.90 -15.45
N ALA A 120 -10.63 -8.62 -14.80
CA ALA A 120 -9.44 -9.19 -15.42
C ALA A 120 -9.80 -10.14 -16.56
N LYS A 121 -10.84 -10.98 -16.37
CA LYS A 121 -11.38 -11.85 -17.41
C LYS A 121 -11.87 -11.05 -18.62
N LYS A 122 -12.74 -10.06 -18.39
CA LYS A 122 -13.29 -9.26 -19.49
C LYS A 122 -12.24 -8.40 -20.19
N PHE A 123 -11.32 -7.83 -19.42
CA PHE A 123 -10.18 -7.08 -19.92
C PHE A 123 -9.31 -7.96 -20.82
N SER A 124 -9.02 -9.20 -20.43
CA SER A 124 -8.20 -10.12 -21.22
C SER A 124 -8.78 -10.39 -22.61
N GLU A 125 -10.11 -10.61 -22.69
CA GLU A 125 -10.82 -10.81 -23.96
C GLU A 125 -10.63 -9.62 -24.92
N ILE A 126 -10.77 -8.40 -24.40
CA ILE A 126 -10.68 -7.16 -25.19
C ILE A 126 -9.21 -6.86 -25.52
N ALA A 127 -8.33 -6.97 -24.53
CA ALA A 127 -6.92 -6.62 -24.64
C ALA A 127 -6.13 -7.58 -25.54
N ALA A 128 -6.56 -8.84 -25.68
CA ALA A 128 -5.98 -9.77 -26.64
C ALA A 128 -6.06 -9.24 -28.08
N VAL A 129 -7.13 -8.50 -28.41
CA VAL A 129 -7.34 -7.91 -29.75
C VAL A 129 -6.58 -6.60 -29.92
N HIS A 130 -6.59 -5.73 -28.90
CA HIS A 130 -6.13 -4.35 -29.04
C HIS A 130 -4.71 -4.10 -28.51
N LEU A 131 -4.24 -4.90 -27.55
CA LEU A 131 -2.96 -4.68 -26.87
C LEU A 131 -1.97 -5.83 -27.10
N GLY A 132 -2.39 -7.09 -27.01
CA GLY A 132 -1.49 -8.24 -27.15
C GLY A 132 -0.31 -8.21 -26.16
N THR A 133 0.88 -8.60 -26.62
CA THR A 133 2.12 -8.54 -25.83
C THR A 133 2.84 -7.21 -26.04
N GLN A 134 3.13 -6.50 -24.96
CA GLN A 134 3.77 -5.18 -24.96
C GLN A 134 5.05 -5.15 -24.12
N LYS A 135 5.97 -4.27 -24.48
CA LYS A 135 7.17 -3.94 -23.69
C LYS A 135 6.96 -2.57 -23.06
N ASP A 136 6.89 -2.55 -21.74
CA ASP A 136 6.64 -1.35 -20.94
C ASP A 136 7.93 -0.89 -20.26
N LEU A 137 8.26 0.41 -20.38
CA LEU A 137 9.42 0.99 -19.70
C LEU A 137 8.97 1.58 -18.36
N VAL A 138 9.30 0.88 -17.28
CA VAL A 138 8.91 1.25 -15.93
C VAL A 138 10.07 1.95 -15.22
N LEU A 139 9.79 3.13 -14.67
CA LEU A 139 10.71 3.87 -13.82
C LEU A 139 10.46 3.52 -12.36
N THR A 140 11.47 2.96 -11.68
CA THR A 140 11.41 2.65 -10.25
C THR A 140 12.35 3.59 -9.51
N PRO A 141 11.90 4.32 -8.46
CA PRO A 141 12.78 5.16 -7.67
C PRO A 141 13.88 4.33 -6.99
N LEU A 142 14.91 4.99 -6.46
CA LEU A 142 15.87 4.33 -5.60
C LEU A 142 15.13 3.83 -4.36
N MET A 143 15.24 2.53 -4.08
CA MET A 143 14.47 1.87 -3.03
C MET A 143 15.35 1.69 -1.79
N HIS A 144 14.81 2.05 -0.63
CA HIS A 144 15.35 1.60 0.65
C HIS A 144 15.32 0.07 0.75
N ASP A 145 16.20 -0.50 1.59
CA ASP A 145 16.38 -1.94 1.77
C ASP A 145 16.82 -2.64 0.46
N THR A 146 17.47 -1.90 -0.44
CA THR A 146 18.12 -2.42 -1.65
C THR A 146 19.48 -1.76 -1.84
N PRO A 147 20.42 -2.35 -2.60
CA PRO A 147 21.71 -1.71 -2.88
C PRO A 147 21.60 -0.30 -3.49
N SER A 148 20.48 0.03 -4.13
CA SER A 148 20.24 1.36 -4.74
C SER A 148 20.03 2.48 -3.72
N GLU A 149 19.82 2.17 -2.44
CA GLU A 149 19.68 3.18 -1.37
C GLU A 149 20.97 3.99 -1.18
N LEU A 150 22.12 3.44 -1.58
CA LEU A 150 23.43 4.12 -1.60
C LEU A 150 23.59 4.99 -2.86
N GLY A 151 22.58 5.81 -3.16
CA GLY A 151 22.50 6.64 -4.37
C GLY A 151 23.55 7.76 -4.43
N GLN A 152 23.34 8.83 -3.65
CA GLN A 152 24.26 9.97 -3.56
C GLN A 152 24.72 10.18 -2.10
N SER A 153 26.02 10.02 -1.84
CA SER A 153 26.54 9.90 -0.46
C SER A 153 26.94 11.23 0.21
N PHE A 154 27.36 12.25 -0.54
CA PHE A 154 27.96 13.48 0.02
C PHE A 154 27.25 14.78 -0.41
N GLY A 155 26.14 14.69 -1.13
CA GLY A 155 25.50 15.85 -1.72
C GLY A 155 24.27 15.50 -2.56
N VAL A 156 23.51 16.53 -2.93
CA VAL A 156 22.41 16.42 -3.90
C VAL A 156 22.89 17.04 -5.19
N ARG A 157 23.06 16.22 -6.24
CA ARG A 157 23.37 16.68 -7.60
C ARG A 157 22.25 16.33 -8.55
N ASP A 158 21.90 17.28 -9.40
CA ASP A 158 20.83 17.18 -10.38
C ASP A 158 21.40 16.93 -11.78
N TRP A 159 21.10 15.74 -12.32
CA TRP A 159 21.54 15.37 -13.67
C TRP A 159 20.91 16.25 -14.76
N LYS A 160 19.71 16.81 -14.54
CA LYS A 160 19.05 17.71 -15.49
C LYS A 160 19.77 19.06 -15.61
N LYS A 161 20.56 19.42 -14.60
CA LYS A 161 21.41 20.62 -14.58
C LYS A 161 22.85 20.35 -15.01
N GLY A 162 23.19 19.10 -15.36
CA GLY A 162 24.55 18.71 -15.73
C GLY A 162 25.53 18.62 -14.55
N GLU A 163 25.03 18.55 -13.31
CA GLU A 163 25.87 18.46 -12.11
C GLU A 163 26.42 17.04 -11.88
N VAL A 164 25.77 16.03 -12.49
CA VAL A 164 26.15 14.62 -12.43
C VAL A 164 25.62 13.86 -13.66
N ASP A 165 26.27 12.77 -14.04
CA ASP A 165 25.77 11.88 -15.09
C ASP A 165 24.41 11.26 -14.71
N ALA A 166 23.54 11.06 -15.70
CA ALA A 166 22.26 10.38 -15.55
C ALA A 166 22.47 8.85 -15.55
N ILE A 167 22.53 8.25 -14.37
CA ILE A 167 22.82 6.83 -14.15
C ILE A 167 21.59 6.17 -13.51
N PRO A 168 20.81 5.35 -14.25
CA PRO A 168 19.66 4.62 -13.72
C PRO A 168 20.02 3.79 -12.49
N GLY A 169 19.23 3.92 -11.43
CA GLY A 169 19.45 3.21 -10.18
C GLY A 169 20.54 3.82 -9.29
N LYS A 170 21.02 5.05 -9.60
CA LYS A 170 21.97 5.78 -8.75
C LYS A 170 21.70 7.28 -8.66
N THR A 171 21.61 7.98 -9.79
CA THR A 171 21.37 9.44 -9.84
C THR A 171 20.02 9.78 -10.47
N MET A 172 19.32 8.76 -10.99
CA MET A 172 17.95 8.83 -11.50
C MET A 172 17.24 7.48 -11.22
N PRO A 173 15.91 7.39 -11.42
CA PRO A 173 15.17 6.13 -11.28
C PRO A 173 15.78 4.99 -12.12
N THR A 174 15.72 3.77 -11.61
CA THR A 174 16.00 2.57 -12.40
C THR A 174 15.00 2.49 -13.55
N MET A 175 15.48 2.14 -14.74
CA MET A 175 14.65 1.97 -15.93
C MET A 175 14.59 0.49 -16.29
N THR A 176 13.41 -0.13 -16.15
CA THR A 176 13.24 -1.57 -16.37
C THR A 176 12.23 -1.80 -17.49
N VAL A 177 12.58 -2.66 -18.45
CA VAL A 177 11.62 -3.12 -19.46
C VAL A 177 10.84 -4.32 -18.92
N VAL A 178 9.54 -4.16 -18.74
CA VAL A 178 8.61 -5.20 -18.30
C VAL A 178 7.80 -5.71 -19.49
N THR A 179 7.82 -7.01 -19.74
CA THR A 179 6.98 -7.61 -20.78
C THR A 179 5.60 -7.93 -20.21
N ARG A 180 4.55 -7.33 -20.79
CA ARG A 180 3.15 -7.52 -20.39
C ARG A 180 2.42 -8.24 -21.50
N ASP A 181 2.00 -9.47 -21.24
CA ASP A 181 0.99 -10.12 -22.10
C ASP A 181 -0.39 -9.79 -21.54
N TYR A 182 -1.10 -8.88 -22.22
CA TYR A 182 -2.38 -8.39 -21.74
C TYR A 182 -3.53 -9.35 -22.02
N GLY A 183 -3.42 -10.20 -23.06
CA GLY A 183 -4.42 -11.23 -23.36
C GLY A 183 -4.46 -12.34 -22.31
N ASP A 184 -3.35 -12.54 -21.58
CA ASP A 184 -3.25 -13.51 -20.49
C ASP A 184 -3.43 -12.91 -19.08
N THR A 185 -3.92 -11.66 -18.96
CA THR A 185 -4.06 -10.98 -17.65
C THR A 185 -4.87 -11.81 -16.65
N TYR A 186 -5.99 -12.39 -17.08
CA TYR A 186 -6.83 -13.25 -16.24
C TYR A 186 -6.12 -14.51 -15.78
N LYS A 187 -5.49 -15.24 -16.72
CA LYS A 187 -4.75 -16.47 -16.41
C LYS A 187 -3.61 -16.23 -15.42
N LYS A 188 -2.99 -15.05 -15.48
CA LYS A 188 -1.95 -14.62 -14.53
C LYS A 188 -2.52 -14.15 -13.20
N PHE A 189 -3.72 -13.56 -13.19
CA PHE A 189 -4.41 -13.15 -11.97
C PHE A 189 -4.82 -14.37 -11.13
N THR A 190 -5.25 -15.45 -11.79
CA THR A 190 -5.78 -16.65 -11.12
C THR A 190 -4.74 -17.75 -10.86
N ALA A 191 -3.44 -17.42 -10.89
CA ALA A 191 -2.38 -18.40 -10.68
C ALA A 191 -1.13 -17.77 -10.04
N LEU A 192 -0.41 -18.54 -9.23
CA LEU A 192 0.85 -18.06 -8.66
C LEU A 192 1.95 -18.07 -9.74
N GLY A 193 2.43 -16.88 -10.10
CA GLY A 193 3.40 -16.70 -11.18
C GLY A 193 4.74 -17.42 -10.94
N PRO A 194 5.47 -17.78 -12.01
CA PRO A 194 6.67 -18.62 -11.94
C PRO A 194 7.90 -17.91 -11.35
N LEU A 195 7.84 -16.62 -11.05
CA LEU A 195 8.98 -15.90 -10.48
C LEU A 195 9.28 -16.33 -9.05
N MET A 196 8.28 -16.84 -8.32
CA MET A 196 8.48 -17.36 -6.96
C MET A 196 9.42 -18.57 -6.91
N THR A 197 9.47 -19.37 -7.98
CA THR A 197 10.43 -20.48 -8.12
C THR A 197 11.70 -20.07 -8.84
N LYS A 198 11.62 -19.18 -9.84
CA LYS A 198 12.80 -18.75 -10.63
C LYS A 198 13.71 -17.77 -9.91
N ILE A 199 13.15 -16.85 -9.13
CA ILE A 199 13.88 -15.77 -8.45
C ILE A 199 13.87 -16.01 -6.94
N GLY A 200 12.75 -16.49 -6.39
CA GLY A 200 12.54 -16.64 -4.95
C GLY A 200 11.59 -15.59 -4.38
N ASN A 201 11.61 -15.44 -3.06
CA ASN A 201 10.85 -14.43 -2.33
C ASN A 201 11.77 -13.57 -1.45
N GLY A 202 11.29 -12.43 -0.98
CA GLY A 202 12.07 -11.58 -0.09
C GLY A 202 11.42 -10.25 0.24
N GLY A 203 12.13 -9.48 1.06
CA GLY A 203 11.73 -8.17 1.54
C GLY A 203 12.74 -7.67 2.57
N LYS A 204 12.75 -6.36 2.86
CA LYS A 204 13.60 -5.78 3.91
C LYS A 204 15.09 -6.17 3.77
N GLY A 205 15.61 -6.12 2.54
CA GLY A 205 17.04 -6.34 2.25
C GLY A 205 17.50 -7.79 2.25
N ILE A 206 16.59 -8.75 2.43
CA ILE A 206 16.88 -10.19 2.41
C ILE A 206 16.01 -10.94 1.39
N ALA A 207 16.51 -12.08 0.93
CA ALA A 207 15.81 -12.96 0.01
C ALA A 207 16.07 -14.43 0.35
N TRP A 208 15.13 -15.31 -0.02
CA TRP A 208 15.20 -16.74 0.23
C TRP A 208 14.51 -17.54 -0.89
N ASN A 209 14.85 -18.82 -0.97
CA ASN A 209 14.16 -19.77 -1.85
C ASN A 209 12.80 -20.14 -1.25
N THR A 210 11.77 -20.27 -2.10
CA THR A 210 10.42 -20.64 -1.67
C THR A 210 9.80 -21.75 -2.55
N GLU A 211 10.62 -22.54 -3.23
CA GLU A 211 10.14 -23.60 -4.12
C GLU A 211 9.31 -24.67 -3.39
N ASP A 212 9.74 -25.05 -2.19
CA ASP A 212 9.00 -26.01 -1.36
C ASP A 212 7.60 -25.51 -1.01
N GLU A 213 7.45 -24.22 -0.69
CA GLU A 213 6.16 -23.62 -0.40
C GLU A 213 5.29 -23.50 -1.64
N VAL A 214 5.87 -23.18 -2.80
CA VAL A 214 5.13 -23.18 -4.07
C VAL A 214 4.61 -24.57 -4.39
N LYS A 215 5.40 -25.63 -4.14
CA LYS A 215 4.95 -27.02 -4.30
C LYS A 215 3.83 -27.38 -3.32
N GLN A 216 4.00 -27.07 -2.03
CA GLN A 216 2.95 -27.31 -1.03
C GLN A 216 1.66 -26.56 -1.36
N LEU A 217 1.78 -25.34 -1.90
CA LEU A 217 0.63 -24.56 -2.36
C LEU A 217 -0.04 -25.20 -3.59
N ALA A 218 0.73 -25.77 -4.52
CA ALA A 218 0.18 -26.53 -5.64
C ALA A 218 -0.58 -27.79 -5.18
N GLU A 219 -0.15 -28.42 -4.10
CA GLU A 219 -0.85 -29.55 -3.46
C GLU A 219 -2.13 -29.09 -2.76
N LEU A 220 -2.12 -27.89 -2.15
CA LEU A 220 -3.26 -27.34 -1.41
C LEU A 220 -4.34 -26.72 -2.32
N ASN A 221 -3.94 -25.89 -3.28
CA ASN A 221 -4.84 -25.13 -4.16
C ASN A 221 -5.10 -25.87 -5.49
N TYR A 222 -4.47 -27.03 -5.69
CA TYR A 222 -4.32 -27.68 -7.01
C TYR A 222 -3.56 -26.80 -8.01
N THR A 223 -3.34 -27.34 -9.20
CA THR A 223 -2.70 -26.63 -10.31
C THR A 223 -3.71 -26.25 -11.39
N VAL A 224 -3.39 -25.21 -12.16
CA VAL A 224 -4.15 -24.84 -13.35
C VAL A 224 -4.02 -25.96 -14.38
N THR A 225 -5.16 -26.52 -14.80
CA THR A 225 -5.22 -27.60 -15.79
C THR A 225 -5.42 -27.09 -17.22
N GLU A 226 -5.97 -25.89 -17.37
CA GLU A 226 -6.25 -25.28 -18.67
C GLU A 226 -4.96 -24.92 -19.41
N GLU A 227 -4.99 -25.04 -20.74
CA GLU A 227 -3.83 -24.67 -21.57
C GLU A 227 -3.54 -23.17 -21.53
N GLY A 228 -2.25 -22.84 -21.48
CA GLY A 228 -1.76 -21.47 -21.53
C GLY A 228 -0.61 -21.21 -20.58
N VAL A 229 -0.27 -19.93 -20.41
CA VAL A 229 0.90 -19.48 -19.63
C VAL A 229 0.89 -19.86 -18.15
N ALA A 230 -0.27 -20.23 -17.62
CA ALA A 230 -0.45 -20.59 -16.22
C ALA A 230 -0.52 -22.11 -15.97
N LYS A 231 -0.52 -22.94 -17.03
CA LYS A 231 -0.67 -24.39 -16.89
C LYS A 231 0.39 -24.98 -15.97
N GLY A 232 -0.06 -25.76 -14.98
CA GLY A 232 0.80 -26.40 -13.97
C GLY A 232 1.24 -25.48 -12.82
N LEU A 233 0.87 -24.20 -12.83
CA LEU A 233 1.10 -23.30 -11.68
C LEU A 233 0.02 -23.48 -10.61
N PRO A 234 0.30 -23.19 -9.32
CA PRO A 234 -0.72 -23.22 -8.27
C PRO A 234 -1.90 -22.30 -8.58
N ASN A 235 -3.13 -22.77 -8.35
CA ASN A 235 -4.32 -21.95 -8.54
C ASN A 235 -4.44 -20.84 -7.49
N ILE A 236 -5.01 -19.72 -7.92
CA ILE A 236 -5.52 -18.64 -7.06
C ILE A 236 -6.90 -18.27 -7.57
N ASN A 237 -7.88 -19.16 -7.43
CA ASN A 237 -9.21 -18.96 -8.01
C ASN A 237 -10.15 -18.27 -7.02
N SER A 238 -10.18 -18.75 -5.78
CA SER A 238 -10.99 -18.22 -4.69
C SER A 238 -10.20 -17.25 -3.81
N ALA A 239 -10.90 -16.47 -2.99
CA ALA A 239 -10.26 -15.66 -1.96
C ALA A 239 -9.50 -16.53 -0.95
N ILE A 240 -10.01 -17.72 -0.62
CA ILE A 240 -9.31 -18.69 0.24
C ILE A 240 -7.98 -19.12 -0.38
N ASP A 241 -7.94 -19.41 -1.70
CA ASP A 241 -6.69 -19.75 -2.38
C ASP A 241 -5.66 -18.62 -2.25
N ALA A 242 -6.10 -17.37 -2.38
CA ALA A 242 -5.26 -16.18 -2.21
C ALA A 242 -4.79 -16.01 -0.75
N CYS A 243 -5.67 -16.25 0.23
CA CYS A 243 -5.31 -16.27 1.64
C CYS A 243 -4.25 -17.34 1.92
N GLU A 244 -4.39 -18.55 1.36
CA GLU A 244 -3.41 -19.61 1.53
C GLU A 244 -2.07 -19.30 0.83
N VAL A 245 -2.07 -18.56 -0.28
CA VAL A 245 -0.82 -18.03 -0.87
C VAL A 245 -0.09 -17.15 0.15
N ILE A 246 -0.80 -16.22 0.81
CA ILE A 246 -0.23 -15.35 1.83
C ILE A 246 0.31 -16.18 3.00
N LEU A 247 -0.53 -17.05 3.57
CA LEU A 247 -0.18 -17.87 4.74
C LEU A 247 0.97 -18.84 4.47
N MET A 248 1.06 -19.39 3.26
CA MET A 248 2.12 -20.33 2.88
C MET A 248 3.47 -19.63 2.67
N LEU A 249 3.49 -18.46 2.04
CA LEU A 249 4.71 -17.80 1.59
C LEU A 249 5.32 -16.82 2.61
N ALA A 250 4.56 -16.41 3.63
CA ALA A 250 5.02 -15.44 4.62
C ALA A 250 5.77 -16.11 5.80
N PRO A 251 6.91 -15.55 6.25
CA PRO A 251 7.62 -16.06 7.43
C PRO A 251 6.78 -15.96 8.71
N GLU A 252 5.87 -15.00 8.82
CA GLU A 252 5.04 -14.80 10.01
C GLU A 252 4.03 -15.95 10.23
N THR A 253 3.75 -16.76 9.20
CA THR A 253 2.70 -17.78 9.21
C THR A 253 3.19 -19.18 8.84
N ASN A 254 4.42 -19.30 8.35
CA ASN A 254 5.07 -20.56 8.02
C ASN A 254 6.49 -20.62 8.62
N GLY A 255 6.68 -21.51 9.60
CA GLY A 255 7.92 -21.65 10.35
C GLY A 255 9.13 -21.97 9.48
N GLN A 256 8.96 -22.77 8.43
CA GLN A 256 10.03 -23.09 7.47
C GLN A 256 10.51 -21.83 6.73
N VAL A 257 9.58 -20.94 6.39
CA VAL A 257 9.90 -19.66 5.77
C VAL A 257 10.56 -18.73 6.79
N ALA A 258 10.08 -18.66 8.03
CA ALA A 258 10.72 -17.89 9.09
C ALA A 258 12.19 -18.29 9.31
N VAL A 259 12.48 -19.59 9.42
CA VAL A 259 13.85 -20.08 9.57
C VAL A 259 14.72 -19.71 8.36
N LYS A 260 14.20 -19.86 7.13
CA LYS A 260 14.91 -19.43 5.91
C LYS A 260 15.19 -17.93 5.89
N ALA A 261 14.21 -17.12 6.28
CA ALA A 261 14.32 -15.66 6.31
C ALA A 261 15.33 -15.19 7.36
N TRP A 262 15.28 -15.72 8.59
CA TRP A 262 16.27 -15.43 9.63
C TRP A 262 17.66 -15.86 9.20
N LYS A 263 17.80 -17.04 8.58
CA LYS A 263 19.08 -17.51 8.03
C LYS A 263 19.63 -16.57 6.95
N ALA A 264 18.77 -15.97 6.13
CA ALA A 264 19.18 -14.97 5.15
C ALA A 264 19.72 -13.71 5.84
N LEU A 265 19.06 -13.23 6.89
CA LEU A 265 19.55 -12.10 7.68
C LEU A 265 20.85 -12.41 8.42
N SER A 266 21.01 -13.62 8.96
CA SER A 266 22.24 -14.07 9.63
C SER A 266 23.49 -13.92 8.76
N LYS A 267 23.36 -14.06 7.42
CA LYS A 267 24.47 -13.85 6.49
C LYS A 267 24.93 -12.41 6.44
N ILE A 268 24.01 -11.45 6.61
CA ILE A 268 24.30 -10.02 6.59
C ILE A 268 24.94 -9.59 7.92
N THR A 269 24.38 -10.07 9.03
CA THR A 269 24.81 -9.65 10.37
C THR A 269 26.03 -10.42 10.88
N GLY A 270 26.31 -11.60 10.32
CA GLY A 270 27.34 -12.53 10.82
C GLY A 270 26.97 -13.18 12.16
N ARG A 271 25.70 -13.11 12.57
CA ARG A 271 25.18 -13.64 13.82
C ARG A 271 24.05 -14.61 13.51
N ASP A 272 23.95 -15.72 14.24
CA ASP A 272 22.80 -16.60 14.08
C ASP A 272 21.55 -15.94 14.69
N HIS A 273 20.48 -15.91 13.90
CA HIS A 273 19.15 -15.46 14.32
C HIS A 273 18.09 -16.55 14.14
N THR A 274 18.47 -17.74 13.68
CA THR A 274 17.51 -18.81 13.39
C THR A 274 16.85 -19.37 14.66
N HIS A 275 17.50 -19.25 15.81
CA HIS A 275 16.95 -19.60 17.13
C HIS A 275 15.63 -18.89 17.44
N LEU A 276 15.35 -17.75 16.81
CA LEU A 276 14.11 -17.00 16.97
C LEU A 276 12.88 -17.67 16.34
N ALA A 277 13.09 -18.65 15.46
CA ALA A 277 12.02 -19.34 14.74
C ALA A 277 12.12 -20.88 14.77
N ILE A 278 13.30 -21.47 15.02
CA ILE A 278 13.48 -22.94 15.09
C ILE A 278 12.45 -23.64 15.98
N PRO A 279 12.10 -23.14 17.19
CA PRO A 279 11.11 -23.81 18.04
C PRO A 279 9.71 -23.91 17.43
N ARG A 280 9.42 -23.12 16.38
CA ARG A 280 8.15 -23.08 15.65
C ARG A 280 8.34 -23.37 14.17
N GLU A 281 9.42 -24.06 13.76
CA GLU A 281 9.73 -24.33 12.35
C GLU A 281 8.62 -25.15 11.65
N ASP A 282 7.98 -26.06 12.39
CA ASP A 282 6.91 -26.91 11.88
C ASP A 282 5.55 -26.21 11.80
N ASP A 283 5.39 -25.04 12.43
CA ASP A 283 4.14 -24.31 12.44
C ASP A 283 3.76 -23.85 11.03
N LYS A 284 2.51 -24.15 10.63
CA LYS A 284 1.89 -23.64 9.41
C LYS A 284 0.48 -23.20 9.74
N ILE A 285 0.24 -21.89 9.73
CA ILE A 285 -1.09 -21.32 9.98
C ILE A 285 -1.92 -21.52 8.71
N ARG A 286 -3.13 -22.08 8.83
CA ARG A 286 -4.08 -22.28 7.72
C ARG A 286 -5.33 -21.44 7.88
N PHE A 287 -5.97 -21.11 6.76
CA PHE A 287 -7.18 -20.29 6.75
C PHE A 287 -8.29 -20.95 7.58
N ARG A 288 -8.49 -22.26 7.42
CA ARG A 288 -9.51 -23.01 8.17
C ARG A 288 -9.19 -23.12 9.66
N ASP A 289 -7.91 -23.12 10.05
CA ASP A 289 -7.52 -23.17 11.46
C ASP A 289 -7.83 -21.84 12.17
N ILE A 290 -7.58 -20.71 11.50
CA ILE A 290 -7.86 -19.39 12.06
C ILE A 290 -9.37 -19.07 12.11
N GLN A 291 -10.19 -19.73 11.29
CA GLN A 291 -11.65 -19.71 11.42
C GLN A 291 -12.12 -20.38 12.72
N VAL A 292 -11.41 -21.43 13.17
CA VAL A 292 -11.71 -22.07 14.47
C VAL A 292 -11.28 -21.18 15.62
N GLN A 293 -10.07 -20.61 15.54
CA GLN A 293 -9.57 -19.69 16.55
C GLN A 293 -8.37 -18.89 15.98
N PRO A 294 -8.31 -17.56 16.22
CA PRO A 294 -7.16 -16.73 15.83
C PRO A 294 -5.82 -17.34 16.24
N ARG A 295 -4.80 -17.22 15.40
CA ARG A 295 -3.47 -17.80 15.66
C ARG A 295 -2.45 -16.69 15.85
N LYS A 296 -1.58 -16.86 16.85
CA LYS A 296 -0.43 -15.99 17.07
C LYS A 296 0.62 -16.25 15.99
N ILE A 297 1.07 -15.19 15.33
CA ILE A 297 2.10 -15.26 14.28
C ILE A 297 3.48 -15.63 14.84
N ILE A 298 4.43 -15.87 13.95
CA ILE A 298 5.81 -16.31 14.22
C ILE A 298 6.74 -15.09 14.16
N SER A 299 7.76 -15.08 15.02
CA SER A 299 8.84 -14.07 14.97
C SER A 299 9.52 -14.08 13.60
N SER A 300 9.59 -12.91 12.95
CA SER A 300 10.07 -12.77 11.58
C SER A 300 11.07 -11.61 11.44
N PRO A 301 12.10 -11.72 10.58
CA PRO A 301 13.04 -10.64 10.31
C PRO A 301 12.38 -9.44 9.62
N THR A 302 11.16 -9.58 9.11
CA THR A 302 10.34 -8.46 8.60
C THR A 302 10.12 -7.41 9.70
N TRP A 303 10.02 -7.84 10.96
CA TRP A 303 9.69 -6.99 12.10
C TRP A 303 10.89 -6.75 13.00
N SER A 304 10.67 -6.11 14.16
CA SER A 304 11.75 -5.81 15.10
C SER A 304 11.46 -6.19 16.55
N GLY A 305 10.27 -6.69 16.85
CA GLY A 305 9.95 -7.34 18.12
C GLY A 305 9.94 -8.87 17.99
N LEU A 306 9.61 -9.55 19.10
CA LEU A 306 9.49 -11.01 19.15
C LEU A 306 8.07 -11.43 19.48
N GLU A 307 7.65 -12.52 18.84
CA GLU A 307 6.44 -13.26 19.19
C GLU A 307 6.82 -14.39 20.14
N SER A 308 6.78 -14.08 21.44
CA SER A 308 7.24 -14.98 22.51
C SER A 308 6.17 -15.16 23.59
N GLU A 309 6.21 -16.29 24.28
CA GLU A 309 5.37 -16.56 25.47
C GLU A 309 5.96 -15.97 26.75
N HIS A 310 7.19 -15.45 26.70
CA HIS A 310 7.90 -14.89 27.86
C HIS A 310 8.15 -13.37 27.76
N VAL A 311 8.08 -12.80 26.56
CA VAL A 311 8.25 -11.37 26.33
C VAL A 311 7.24 -10.89 25.30
N SER A 312 6.52 -9.82 25.62
CA SER A 312 5.59 -9.19 24.68
C SER A 312 6.35 -8.53 23.53
N TYR A 313 5.69 -8.43 22.36
CA TYR A 313 6.24 -7.72 21.23
C TYR A 313 6.63 -6.28 21.59
N ASN A 314 7.85 -5.87 21.25
CA ASN A 314 8.36 -4.53 21.43
C ASN A 314 9.23 -4.14 20.22
N ALA A 315 8.85 -3.08 19.52
CA ALA A 315 9.61 -2.63 18.35
C ALA A 315 11.03 -2.19 18.75
N GLY A 316 12.03 -2.59 17.95
CA GLY A 316 13.44 -2.36 18.26
C GLY A 316 14.06 -3.40 19.20
N TYR A 317 13.30 -4.35 19.73
CA TYR A 317 13.81 -5.38 20.64
C TYR A 317 14.95 -6.17 20.01
N THR A 318 14.77 -6.66 18.78
CA THR A 318 15.80 -7.40 18.04
C THR A 318 17.01 -6.53 17.72
N ASN A 319 16.84 -5.24 17.44
CA ASN A 319 17.99 -4.35 17.25
C ASN A 319 18.86 -4.27 18.50
N VAL A 320 18.24 -4.19 19.68
CA VAL A 320 18.93 -4.09 20.97
C VAL A 320 19.53 -5.43 21.42
N HIS A 321 18.78 -6.54 21.31
CA HIS A 321 19.16 -7.82 21.90
C HIS A 321 19.86 -8.77 20.91
N GLU A 322 19.51 -8.70 19.61
CA GLU A 322 20.12 -9.51 18.55
C GLU A 322 21.26 -8.77 17.85
N LEU A 323 21.46 -7.48 18.16
CA LEU A 323 22.46 -6.59 17.55
C LEU A 323 22.27 -6.42 16.04
N ILE A 324 21.02 -6.50 15.57
CA ILE A 324 20.65 -6.20 14.19
C ILE A 324 20.68 -4.67 14.01
N PRO A 325 21.45 -4.12 13.05
CA PRO A 325 21.46 -2.67 12.83
C PRO A 325 20.08 -2.12 12.46
N TRP A 326 19.79 -0.89 12.89
CA TRP A 326 18.73 -0.11 12.24
C TRP A 326 19.18 0.20 10.81
N ARG A 327 18.27 0.17 9.83
CA ARG A 327 18.62 0.48 8.42
C ARG A 327 18.67 2.00 8.22
N THR A 328 19.62 2.63 8.90
CA THR A 328 19.97 4.05 8.83
C THR A 328 21.42 4.18 8.40
N LEU A 329 21.86 5.38 8.02
CA LEU A 329 23.25 5.62 7.59
C LEU A 329 24.28 5.12 8.61
N THR A 330 23.98 5.29 9.89
CA THR A 330 24.90 4.92 10.98
C THR A 330 24.73 3.48 11.46
N GLY A 331 23.66 2.79 11.07
CA GLY A 331 23.25 1.50 11.63
C GLY A 331 22.54 1.59 13.00
N ARG A 332 22.29 2.81 13.51
CA ARG A 332 21.74 3.10 14.85
C ARG A 332 20.53 4.04 14.76
N GLN A 333 19.87 4.29 15.89
CA GLN A 333 18.88 5.36 15.98
C GLN A 333 19.54 6.70 15.67
N GLN A 334 19.15 7.31 14.54
CA GLN A 334 19.85 8.45 13.96
C GLN A 334 19.22 9.78 14.40
N PHE A 335 19.85 10.43 15.38
CA PHE A 335 19.40 11.74 15.87
C PHE A 335 19.85 12.92 15.00
N TYR A 336 20.93 12.74 14.23
CA TYR A 336 21.47 13.76 13.33
C TYR A 336 21.19 13.39 11.87
N GLN A 337 20.41 14.24 11.20
CA GLN A 337 19.99 14.06 9.81
C GLN A 337 20.91 14.90 8.91
N ASP A 338 21.95 14.27 8.38
CA ASP A 338 23.06 14.94 7.68
C ASP A 338 22.84 15.11 6.17
N HIS A 339 21.72 14.65 5.63
CA HIS A 339 21.36 14.91 4.24
C HIS A 339 21.28 16.42 3.98
N PRO A 340 21.85 16.95 2.88
CA PRO A 340 21.91 18.41 2.63
C PRO A 340 20.57 19.13 2.79
N TRP A 341 19.47 18.54 2.30
CA TRP A 341 18.14 19.13 2.49
C TRP A 341 17.74 19.19 3.97
N MET A 342 18.01 18.15 4.75
CA MET A 342 17.69 18.17 6.18
C MET A 342 18.45 19.30 6.90
N LEU A 343 19.71 19.52 6.54
CA LEU A 343 20.51 20.63 7.07
C LEU A 343 19.98 22.00 6.62
N ASP A 344 19.73 22.18 5.32
CA ASP A 344 19.28 23.44 4.74
C ASP A 344 17.87 23.84 5.21
N PHE A 345 16.98 22.86 5.44
CA PHE A 345 15.65 23.08 6.01
C PHE A 345 15.64 23.15 7.55
N GLY A 346 16.82 23.13 8.19
CA GLY A 346 16.97 23.31 9.64
C GLY A 346 16.45 22.12 10.46
N GLU A 347 16.46 20.92 9.90
CA GLU A 347 16.02 19.65 10.52
C GLU A 347 17.17 18.67 10.75
N GLY A 348 18.42 19.15 10.69
CA GLY A 348 19.60 18.33 11.02
C GLY A 348 19.56 17.77 12.44
N LEU A 349 18.90 18.48 13.35
CA LEU A 349 18.52 18.00 14.68
C LEU A 349 17.05 18.36 14.93
N CYS A 350 16.44 17.70 15.91
CA CYS A 350 15.10 18.05 16.37
C CYS A 350 15.08 19.48 16.93
N VAL A 351 14.16 20.30 16.41
CA VAL A 351 13.95 21.69 16.84
C VAL A 351 12.45 21.97 16.96
N TYR A 352 12.09 22.97 17.77
CA TYR A 352 10.73 23.49 17.75
C TYR A 352 10.45 24.17 16.41
N LYS A 353 9.35 23.79 15.76
CA LYS A 353 8.78 24.50 14.60
C LYS A 353 7.36 24.92 14.95
N PRO A 354 7.01 26.22 14.88
CA PRO A 354 5.64 26.66 15.10
C PRO A 354 4.73 26.15 13.97
N PRO A 355 3.40 26.06 14.21
CA PRO A 355 2.44 25.80 13.14
C PRO A 355 2.63 26.77 11.97
N VAL A 356 2.57 26.26 10.74
CA VAL A 356 2.68 27.10 9.54
C VAL A 356 1.43 27.95 9.37
N ASP A 357 1.61 29.18 8.87
CA ASP A 357 0.50 30.01 8.41
C ASP A 357 0.10 29.60 7.00
N THR A 358 -1.10 29.03 6.87
CA THR A 358 -1.64 28.57 5.59
C THR A 358 -2.20 29.72 4.72
N LYS A 359 -2.33 30.93 5.28
CA LYS A 359 -2.82 32.14 4.60
C LYS A 359 -4.20 31.99 3.95
N THR A 360 -5.02 31.07 4.43
CA THR A 360 -6.34 30.76 3.83
C THR A 360 -7.48 31.67 4.29
N ILE A 361 -7.34 32.33 5.46
CA ILE A 361 -8.44 33.06 6.11
C ILE A 361 -8.45 34.55 5.76
N ALA A 362 -7.30 35.22 5.83
CA ALA A 362 -7.22 36.67 5.60
C ALA A 362 -7.81 37.10 4.24
N PRO A 363 -7.64 36.34 3.13
CA PRO A 363 -8.26 36.69 1.86
C PRO A 363 -9.78 36.51 1.81
N MET A 364 -10.39 35.83 2.79
CA MET A 364 -11.82 35.48 2.79
C MET A 364 -12.65 36.23 3.83
N LEU A 365 -12.03 36.74 4.88
CA LEU A 365 -12.71 37.43 5.97
C LEU A 365 -13.52 38.63 5.45
N GLY A 366 -14.82 38.64 5.75
CA GLY A 366 -15.76 39.70 5.35
C GLY A 366 -16.10 39.77 3.86
N LYS A 367 -15.65 38.81 3.02
CA LYS A 367 -15.96 38.83 1.58
C LYS A 367 -17.42 38.54 1.26
N THR A 368 -18.08 37.68 2.04
CA THR A 368 -19.47 37.24 1.80
C THR A 368 -20.28 37.28 3.09
N PRO A 369 -20.57 38.49 3.63
CA PRO A 369 -21.23 38.62 4.92
C PRO A 369 -22.69 38.15 4.86
N ASN A 370 -23.16 37.51 5.93
CA ASN A 370 -24.56 37.12 6.11
C ASN A 370 -25.29 37.93 7.20
N GLY A 371 -24.68 39.02 7.67
CA GLY A 371 -25.19 39.87 8.75
C GLY A 371 -24.75 39.47 10.17
N ASN A 372 -24.07 38.34 10.34
CA ASN A 372 -23.51 37.91 11.64
C ASN A 372 -22.00 38.21 11.75
N HIS A 373 -21.47 38.16 12.97
CA HIS A 373 -20.05 38.33 13.25
C HIS A 373 -19.23 37.07 12.84
N GLU A 374 -18.06 37.28 12.23
CA GLU A 374 -17.13 36.23 11.79
C GLU A 374 -15.98 36.04 12.80
N LEU A 375 -15.59 34.78 13.08
CA LEU A 375 -14.50 34.42 14.00
C LEU A 375 -13.44 33.58 13.29
N VAL A 376 -12.17 33.83 13.66
CA VAL A 376 -11.02 33.03 13.18
C VAL A 376 -10.58 32.07 14.28
N LEU A 377 -10.58 30.77 13.97
CA LEU A 377 -10.26 29.70 14.90
C LEU A 377 -9.29 28.70 14.25
N ASN A 378 -8.57 27.95 15.08
CA ASN A 378 -7.83 26.79 14.61
C ASN A 378 -8.81 25.66 14.25
N TRP A 379 -8.70 25.12 13.04
CA TRP A 379 -9.54 24.03 12.57
C TRP A 379 -8.84 22.68 12.74
N ILE A 380 -9.17 21.98 13.82
CA ILE A 380 -8.63 20.64 14.11
C ILE A 380 -9.65 19.56 13.76
N THR A 381 -9.19 18.48 13.13
CA THR A 381 -10.04 17.36 12.70
C THR A 381 -9.57 16.05 13.34
N PRO A 382 -9.65 15.91 14.68
CA PRO A 382 -9.37 14.63 15.32
C PRO A 382 -10.35 13.57 14.82
N HIS A 383 -9.95 12.30 14.88
CA HIS A 383 -10.86 11.22 14.50
C HIS A 383 -12.08 11.20 15.42
N GLN A 384 -13.26 11.03 14.83
CA GLN A 384 -14.52 11.06 15.54
C GLN A 384 -14.75 9.81 16.39
N LYS A 385 -15.66 9.93 17.35
CA LYS A 385 -16.14 8.80 18.18
C LYS A 385 -17.16 7.92 17.45
N TRP A 386 -17.95 8.50 16.55
CA TRP A 386 -19.16 7.91 15.98
C TRP A 386 -18.95 7.27 14.61
N GLY A 387 -17.72 6.81 14.34
CA GLY A 387 -17.37 6.13 13.11
C GLY A 387 -15.87 5.92 13.00
N ILE A 388 -15.49 5.06 12.06
CA ILE A 388 -14.08 4.87 11.70
C ILE A 388 -13.87 5.56 10.37
N HIS A 389 -13.24 6.74 10.44
CA HIS A 389 -13.21 7.70 9.34
C HIS A 389 -14.64 8.07 8.90
N SER A 390 -15.00 7.80 7.65
CA SER A 390 -16.38 7.96 7.16
C SER A 390 -17.21 6.67 7.22
N THR A 391 -16.58 5.52 7.48
CA THR A 391 -17.33 4.27 7.65
C THR A 391 -18.11 4.35 8.96
N TYR A 392 -19.38 3.92 8.91
CA TYR A 392 -20.40 4.06 9.96
C TYR A 392 -20.97 5.46 10.19
N THR A 393 -20.50 6.51 9.50
CA THR A 393 -21.04 7.87 9.68
C THR A 393 -22.49 8.03 9.23
N ASP A 394 -22.91 7.20 8.29
CA ASP A 394 -24.27 7.06 7.78
C ASP A 394 -25.05 5.94 8.48
N ASN A 395 -24.44 5.24 9.44
CA ASN A 395 -25.12 4.22 10.21
C ASN A 395 -26.08 4.88 11.20
N LEU A 396 -27.37 4.54 11.11
CA LEU A 396 -28.41 5.13 11.96
C LEU A 396 -28.12 5.01 13.46
N ARG A 397 -27.51 3.91 13.92
CA ARG A 397 -27.14 3.76 15.33
C ARG A 397 -26.08 4.78 15.73
N MET A 398 -25.06 4.99 14.90
CA MET A 398 -24.02 5.98 15.17
C MET A 398 -24.54 7.41 15.12
N LEU A 399 -25.51 7.70 14.25
CA LEU A 399 -26.18 9.00 14.19
C LEU A 399 -27.11 9.26 15.39
N THR A 400 -27.56 8.21 16.06
CA THR A 400 -28.49 8.29 17.20
C THR A 400 -27.78 8.43 18.55
N LEU A 401 -26.56 7.88 18.67
CA LEU A 401 -25.71 7.99 19.86
C LEU A 401 -25.04 9.36 19.95
#